data_AF-A0A074YZ53-F1
#
_entry.id   AF-A0A074YZ53-F1
#
_cell.length_a   1.000
_cell.length_b   1.000
_cell.length_c   1.000
_cell.angle_alpha   90.00
_cell.angle_beta   90.00
_cell.angle_gamma   90.00
#
_symmetry.space_group_name_H-M   'P 1'
#
loop_
_entity.id
_entity.type
_entity.pdbx_description
1 polymer ?
#
loop_
_entity_poly.entity_id
_entity_poly.type
_entity_poly.pdbx_seq_one_letter_code
_entity_poly.pdbx_strand_id
1 'polypeptide(L)'
;MRFCILLFFSAFAHANNAYIQRGLEDPYAETPKCEQIRIKACQDLPYNITIFPNDMGQSTQEEAGQEIGQYASLIRIRCSPSLKLFLCSLYFPVCTGMKKPLPPCRSLCEQNRRDCEPLMRGFRYDWPPVMDCARFPEDSLCISENKTEQTPKEPSFTCPAHMRVPPSFDFRIRMEGGQVIPDCGIPCNEFLFSDSSSRRFSRLWIGLWSCLCAASTLFTVLTFLIDMPRFQYPERPIIFLSACYLVVALTYVAGFILNDK
;
A
#
# COMPACT_ATOMS: atom_id res chain seq x y z
N MET A 1 -70.53 -4.09 -7.12
CA MET A 1 -69.59 -4.42 -8.22
C MET A 1 -68.18 -4.28 -7.65
N ARG A 2 -67.56 -5.29 -7.01
CA ARG A 2 -67.55 -6.74 -7.30
C ARG A 2 -67.19 -6.96 -8.76
N PHE A 3 -65.91 -7.18 -9.06
CA PHE A 3 -65.35 -7.98 -10.17
C PHE A 3 -63.90 -7.54 -10.42
N CYS A 4 -62.95 -8.07 -9.63
CA CYS A 4 -61.53 -8.24 -10.01
C CYS A 4 -60.64 -8.84 -8.90
N ILE A 5 -61.22 -9.52 -7.89
CA ILE A 5 -60.44 -10.14 -6.77
C ILE A 5 -60.48 -11.68 -6.81
N LEU A 6 -61.05 -12.31 -7.85
CA LEU A 6 -61.36 -13.75 -7.84
C LEU A 6 -60.66 -14.60 -8.91
N LEU A 7 -59.43 -14.26 -9.35
CA LEU A 7 -58.68 -15.13 -10.27
C LEU A 7 -57.23 -15.43 -9.87
N PHE A 8 -56.90 -15.36 -8.58
CA PHE A 8 -55.62 -15.90 -8.08
C PHE A 8 -55.76 -16.86 -6.89
N PHE A 9 -56.97 -17.42 -6.70
CA PHE A 9 -57.22 -18.58 -5.84
C PHE A 9 -57.59 -19.79 -6.71
N SER A 10 -56.60 -20.53 -7.22
CA SER A 10 -56.72 -21.96 -7.55
C SER A 10 -55.41 -22.49 -8.15
N ALA A 11 -54.38 -22.60 -7.33
CA ALA A 11 -53.24 -23.46 -7.64
C ALA A 11 -52.52 -23.90 -6.35
N PHE A 12 -53.26 -24.50 -5.41
CA PHE A 12 -52.69 -25.29 -4.31
C PHE A 12 -53.09 -26.76 -4.51
N ALA A 13 -52.18 -27.53 -5.10
CA ALA A 13 -52.12 -29.00 -5.15
C ALA A 13 -50.84 -29.31 -5.95
N HIS A 14 -49.79 -30.01 -5.50
CA HIS A 14 -49.57 -30.96 -4.41
C HIS A 14 -48.14 -30.72 -3.87
N ALA A 15 -47.98 -30.75 -2.55
CA ALA A 15 -46.68 -30.97 -1.93
C ALA A 15 -46.45 -32.48 -1.83
N ASN A 16 -45.60 -33.04 -2.69
CA ASN A 16 -45.07 -34.38 -2.47
C ASN A 16 -43.85 -34.27 -1.56
N ASN A 17 -43.96 -34.91 -0.40
CA ASN A 17 -42.87 -35.14 0.54
C ASN A 17 -41.83 -36.06 -0.13
N ALA A 18 -40.71 -35.49 -0.57
CA ALA A 18 -39.52 -36.27 -0.93
C ALA A 18 -38.49 -36.09 0.18
N TYR A 19 -38.46 -37.03 1.12
CA TYR A 19 -37.34 -37.19 2.05
C TYR A 19 -36.15 -37.78 1.28
N ILE A 20 -35.10 -36.98 1.06
CA ILE A 20 -33.80 -37.50 0.61
C ILE A 20 -33.09 -38.05 1.85
N GLN A 21 -33.07 -39.37 1.98
CA GLN A 21 -32.18 -40.06 2.91
C GLN A 21 -30.73 -39.81 2.48
N ARG A 22 -29.96 -39.09 3.30
CA ARG A 22 -28.49 -39.05 3.19
C ARG A 22 -27.98 -40.48 3.37
N GLY A 23 -27.63 -41.12 2.25
CA GLY A 23 -26.83 -42.33 2.26
C GLY A 23 -25.50 -42.04 2.95
N LEU A 24 -25.02 -43.04 3.69
CA LEU A 24 -23.69 -43.09 4.28
C LEU A 24 -22.66 -42.84 3.17
N GLU A 25 -22.00 -41.67 3.17
CA GLU A 25 -20.96 -41.35 2.20
C GLU A 25 -19.79 -42.31 2.38
N ASP A 26 -19.54 -43.11 1.35
CA ASP A 26 -18.41 -44.01 1.24
C ASP A 26 -17.10 -43.18 1.20
N PRO A 27 -16.18 -43.37 2.18
CA PRO A 27 -14.92 -42.62 2.23
C PRO A 27 -13.98 -42.91 1.05
N TYR A 28 -14.27 -43.89 0.18
CA TYR A 28 -13.40 -44.26 -0.95
C TYR A 28 -13.96 -44.01 -2.37
N ALA A 29 -15.14 -43.40 -2.52
CA ALA A 29 -15.67 -43.10 -3.85
C ALA A 29 -15.14 -41.76 -4.43
N GLU A 30 -14.52 -41.85 -5.61
CA GLU A 30 -13.89 -40.81 -6.46
C GLU A 30 -12.54 -40.27 -5.98
N THR A 31 -11.48 -40.59 -6.73
CA THR A 31 -10.15 -40.01 -6.59
C THR A 31 -10.21 -38.53 -6.98
N PRO A 32 -9.74 -37.62 -6.12
CA PRO A 32 -9.74 -36.20 -6.44
C PRO A 32 -8.87 -35.93 -7.66
N LYS A 33 -9.41 -35.21 -8.65
CA LYS A 33 -8.67 -34.83 -9.85
C LYS A 33 -7.70 -33.71 -9.50
N CYS A 34 -6.43 -34.05 -9.32
CA CYS A 34 -5.35 -33.07 -9.22
C CYS A 34 -5.06 -32.46 -10.59
N GLU A 35 -4.83 -31.16 -10.64
CA GLU A 35 -4.48 -30.44 -11.86
C GLU A 35 -3.29 -29.49 -11.62
N GLN A 36 -2.56 -29.14 -12.67
CA GLN A 36 -1.42 -28.22 -12.56
C GLN A 36 -1.88 -26.77 -12.43
N ILE A 37 -1.19 -25.99 -11.61
CA ILE A 37 -1.50 -24.57 -11.40
C ILE A 37 -1.10 -23.75 -12.63
N ARG A 38 -2.09 -23.15 -13.30
CA ARG A 38 -1.86 -22.32 -14.50
C ARG A 38 -1.76 -20.82 -14.19
N ILE A 39 -2.23 -20.40 -13.01
CA ILE A 39 -2.35 -18.99 -12.64
C ILE A 39 -1.00 -18.44 -12.17
N LYS A 40 -0.50 -17.41 -12.86
CA LYS A 40 0.81 -16.77 -12.58
C LYS A 40 0.98 -16.29 -11.13
N ALA A 41 -0.11 -15.85 -10.49
CA ALA A 41 -0.08 -15.40 -9.10
C ALA A 41 0.31 -16.52 -8.11
N CYS A 42 0.05 -17.79 -8.45
CA CYS A 42 0.31 -18.97 -7.62
C CYS A 42 1.32 -19.95 -8.26
N GLN A 43 2.13 -19.51 -9.22
CA GLN A 43 3.29 -20.26 -9.68
C GLN A 43 4.44 -20.14 -8.68
N ASP A 44 5.50 -20.97 -8.78
CA ASP A 44 6.67 -20.93 -7.88
C ASP A 44 6.38 -21.14 -6.39
N LEU A 45 5.37 -21.97 -6.08
CA LEU A 45 5.10 -22.43 -4.73
C LEU A 45 5.90 -23.72 -4.44
N PRO A 46 5.98 -24.17 -3.17
CA PRO A 46 6.55 -25.47 -2.83
C PRO A 46 5.80 -26.66 -3.47
N TYR A 47 4.62 -26.42 -4.06
CA TYR A 47 3.79 -27.39 -4.73
C TYR A 47 3.31 -26.85 -6.09
N ASN A 48 3.09 -27.76 -7.04
CA ASN A 48 2.71 -27.42 -8.42
C ASN A 48 1.34 -27.96 -8.84
N ILE A 49 0.69 -28.75 -7.96
CA ILE A 49 -0.59 -29.40 -8.21
C ILE A 49 -1.64 -28.95 -7.20
N THR A 50 -2.84 -28.66 -7.69
CA THR A 50 -3.98 -28.16 -6.91
C THR A 50 -5.17 -29.11 -7.02
N ILE A 51 -6.08 -29.02 -6.05
CA ILE A 51 -7.35 -29.75 -6.00
C ILE A 51 -8.52 -28.76 -6.04
N PHE A 52 -9.57 -29.11 -6.78
CA PHE A 52 -10.85 -28.39 -6.82
C PHE A 52 -12.01 -29.37 -6.55
N PRO A 53 -13.11 -28.93 -5.91
CA PRO A 53 -13.40 -27.56 -5.48
C PRO A 53 -12.54 -27.10 -4.29
N ASN A 54 -12.25 -25.80 -4.21
CA ASN A 54 -11.52 -25.22 -3.08
C ASN A 54 -12.46 -24.96 -1.88
N ASP A 55 -11.91 -24.59 -0.72
CA ASP A 55 -12.70 -24.29 0.49
C ASP A 55 -13.63 -23.07 0.34
N MET A 56 -13.41 -22.26 -0.70
CA MET A 56 -14.25 -21.12 -1.07
C MET A 56 -15.44 -21.52 -1.95
N GLY A 57 -15.58 -22.82 -2.27
CA GLY A 57 -16.67 -23.35 -3.09
C GLY A 57 -16.47 -23.16 -4.60
N GLN A 58 -15.32 -22.64 -5.02
CA GLN A 58 -15.00 -22.45 -6.43
C GLN A 58 -14.64 -23.79 -7.05
N SER A 59 -15.09 -24.01 -8.28
CA SER A 59 -14.93 -25.32 -8.95
C SER A 59 -13.84 -25.33 -10.01
N THR A 60 -13.33 -24.17 -10.43
CA THR A 60 -12.32 -24.03 -11.49
C THR A 60 -11.17 -23.09 -11.10
N GLN A 61 -10.00 -23.28 -11.71
CA GLN A 61 -8.84 -22.41 -11.50
C GLN A 61 -9.11 -20.97 -11.94
N GLU A 62 -9.86 -20.78 -13.02
CA GLU A 62 -10.12 -19.47 -13.60
C GLU A 62 -10.97 -18.61 -12.65
N GLU A 63 -11.97 -19.22 -11.99
CA GLU A 63 -12.81 -18.56 -11.00
C GLU A 63 -12.00 -18.16 -9.75
N ALA A 64 -11.18 -19.07 -9.22
CA ALA A 64 -10.24 -18.78 -8.14
C ALA A 64 -9.17 -17.74 -8.52
N GLY A 65 -8.74 -17.77 -9.78
CA GLY A 65 -7.78 -16.83 -10.36
C GLY A 65 -8.29 -15.40 -10.41
N GLN A 66 -9.58 -15.22 -10.65
CA GLN A 66 -10.22 -13.90 -10.64
C GLN A 66 -10.28 -13.31 -9.23
N GLU A 67 -10.64 -14.12 -8.22
CA GLU A 67 -10.68 -13.69 -6.82
C GLU A 67 -9.27 -13.36 -6.30
N ILE A 68 -8.29 -14.24 -6.52
CA ILE A 68 -6.92 -13.98 -6.05
C ILE A 68 -6.29 -12.77 -6.75
N GLY A 69 -6.74 -12.45 -7.97
CA GLY A 69 -6.33 -11.27 -8.72
C GLY A 69 -6.58 -9.95 -7.97
N GLN A 70 -7.58 -9.90 -7.10
CA GLN A 70 -7.86 -8.73 -6.26
C GLN A 70 -6.72 -8.44 -5.26
N TYR A 71 -5.98 -9.47 -4.87
CA TYR A 71 -4.84 -9.36 -3.96
C TYR A 71 -3.49 -9.22 -4.69
N ALA A 72 -3.49 -9.10 -6.02
CA ALA A 72 -2.26 -9.02 -6.81
C ALA A 72 -1.34 -7.86 -6.39
N SER A 73 -1.91 -6.72 -5.99
CA SER A 73 -1.15 -5.58 -5.46
C SER A 73 -0.42 -5.93 -4.17
N LEU A 74 -1.07 -6.63 -3.22
CA LEU A 74 -0.45 -7.06 -1.96
C LEU A 74 0.66 -8.09 -2.21
N ILE A 75 0.42 -9.03 -3.13
CA ILE A 75 1.44 -10.02 -3.55
C ILE A 75 2.66 -9.33 -4.15
N ARG A 76 2.49 -8.28 -4.96
CA ARG A 76 3.58 -7.50 -5.56
C ARG A 76 4.34 -6.65 -4.55
N ILE A 77 3.65 -6.05 -3.58
CA ILE A 77 4.26 -5.24 -2.53
C ILE A 77 5.11 -6.10 -1.57
N ARG A 78 4.82 -7.41 -1.47
CA ARG A 78 5.60 -8.38 -0.65
C ARG A 78 5.70 -7.96 0.82
N CYS A 79 4.57 -7.65 1.45
CA CYS A 79 4.53 -7.32 2.89
C CYS A 79 5.03 -8.47 3.79
N SER A 80 4.77 -9.72 3.42
CA SER A 80 5.30 -10.92 4.10
C SER A 80 5.89 -11.89 3.07
N PRO A 81 6.98 -12.61 3.38
CA PRO A 81 7.54 -13.64 2.50
C PRO A 81 6.52 -14.76 2.22
N SER A 82 5.68 -15.05 3.20
CA SER A 82 4.69 -16.13 3.24
C SER A 82 3.33 -15.78 2.65
N LEU A 83 3.09 -14.53 2.23
CA LEU A 83 1.75 -14.08 1.83
C LEU A 83 1.24 -14.84 0.62
N LYS A 84 2.13 -15.05 -0.36
CA LYS A 84 1.83 -15.82 -1.57
C LYS A 84 1.44 -17.26 -1.22
N LEU A 85 2.17 -17.89 -0.29
CA LEU A 85 1.86 -19.24 0.20
C LEU A 85 0.50 -19.27 0.90
N PHE A 86 0.21 -18.31 1.77
CA PHE A 86 -1.06 -18.23 2.50
C PHE A 86 -2.26 -18.03 1.56
N LEU A 87 -2.23 -17.03 0.68
CA LEU A 87 -3.33 -16.78 -0.26
C LEU A 87 -3.54 -17.95 -1.22
N CYS A 88 -2.45 -18.50 -1.76
CA CYS A 88 -2.57 -19.65 -2.65
C CYS A 88 -2.99 -20.92 -1.91
N SER A 89 -2.67 -21.11 -0.63
CA SER A 89 -3.18 -22.25 0.14
C SER A 89 -4.71 -22.21 0.34
N LEU A 90 -5.31 -21.02 0.33
CA LEU A 90 -6.76 -20.83 0.43
C LEU A 90 -7.46 -21.03 -0.91
N TYR A 91 -6.97 -20.37 -1.96
CA TYR A 91 -7.63 -20.35 -3.28
C TYR A 91 -7.18 -21.50 -4.21
N PHE A 92 -5.94 -21.96 -4.08
CA PHE A 92 -5.27 -23.00 -4.87
C PHE A 92 -4.62 -24.06 -3.97
N PRO A 93 -5.42 -24.81 -3.19
CA PRO A 93 -4.90 -25.72 -2.18
C PRO A 93 -4.13 -26.89 -2.79
N VAL A 94 -3.08 -27.34 -2.11
CA VAL A 94 -2.25 -28.48 -2.55
C VAL A 94 -3.06 -29.77 -2.65
N CYS A 95 -2.86 -30.53 -3.73
CA CYS A 95 -3.46 -31.85 -3.88
C CYS A 95 -2.65 -32.91 -3.11
N THR A 96 -3.19 -33.40 -1.99
CA THR A 96 -2.56 -34.43 -1.14
C THR A 96 -3.19 -35.81 -1.29
N GLY A 97 -4.10 -35.98 -2.27
CA GLY A 97 -4.89 -37.21 -2.47
C GLY A 97 -6.09 -37.35 -1.52
N MET A 98 -6.27 -36.41 -0.58
CA MET A 98 -7.47 -36.33 0.26
C MET A 98 -8.65 -35.68 -0.50
N LYS A 99 -9.88 -36.06 -0.14
CA LYS A 99 -11.12 -35.45 -0.70
C LYS A 99 -11.26 -33.96 -0.37
N LYS A 100 -10.68 -33.51 0.75
CA LYS A 100 -10.71 -32.12 1.19
C LYS A 100 -9.33 -31.48 1.09
N PRO A 101 -9.26 -30.20 0.72
CA PRO A 101 -8.01 -29.46 0.70
C PRO A 101 -7.44 -29.30 2.12
N LEU A 102 -6.12 -29.13 2.18
CA LEU A 102 -5.42 -28.89 3.44
C LEU A 102 -5.42 -27.38 3.75
N PRO A 103 -6.00 -26.92 4.87
CA PRO A 103 -6.04 -25.50 5.19
C PRO A 103 -4.65 -24.98 5.65
N PRO A 104 -4.41 -23.67 5.58
CA PRO A 104 -3.25 -23.06 6.22
C PRO A 104 -3.33 -23.20 7.75
N CYS A 105 -2.17 -23.31 8.39
CA CYS A 105 -2.10 -23.28 9.86
C CYS A 105 -2.43 -21.89 10.40
N ARG A 106 -2.98 -21.83 11.61
CA ARG A 106 -3.25 -20.56 12.31
C ARG A 106 -2.01 -19.68 12.44
N SER A 107 -0.86 -20.28 12.76
CA SER A 107 0.42 -19.58 12.90
C SER A 107 0.85 -18.85 11.60
N LEU A 108 0.59 -19.46 10.44
CA LEU A 108 0.85 -18.88 9.13
C LEU A 108 -0.09 -17.70 8.85
N CYS A 109 -1.37 -17.82 9.21
CA CYS A 109 -2.33 -16.73 9.08
C CYS A 109 -1.93 -15.53 9.95
N GLU A 110 -1.64 -15.75 11.24
CA GLU A 110 -1.31 -14.69 12.21
C GLU A 110 -0.01 -13.96 11.84
N GLN A 111 0.96 -14.65 11.24
CA GLN A 111 2.17 -14.01 10.70
C GLN A 111 1.82 -13.06 9.56
N ASN A 112 1.10 -13.54 8.54
CA ASN A 112 0.72 -12.72 7.39
C ASN A 112 -0.20 -11.56 7.78
N ARG A 113 -1.10 -11.79 8.74
CA ARG A 113 -1.98 -10.76 9.29
C ARG A 113 -1.15 -9.65 9.94
N ARG A 114 -0.22 -9.98 10.83
CA ARG A 114 0.63 -8.97 11.49
C ARG A 114 1.43 -8.13 10.50
N ASP A 115 1.99 -8.75 9.46
CA ASP A 115 2.83 -8.07 8.48
C ASP A 115 2.02 -7.21 7.50
N CYS A 116 0.84 -7.69 7.08
CA CYS A 116 0.09 -7.11 5.96
C CYS A 116 -1.16 -6.31 6.37
N GLU A 117 -1.76 -6.58 7.54
CA GLU A 117 -2.94 -5.85 8.04
C GLU A 117 -2.68 -4.34 8.21
N PRO A 118 -1.53 -3.87 8.73
CA PRO A 118 -1.25 -2.43 8.83
C PRO A 118 -1.22 -1.74 7.45
N LEU A 119 -0.68 -2.43 6.44
CA LEU A 119 -0.65 -1.95 5.06
C LEU A 119 -2.07 -1.85 4.47
N MET A 120 -2.90 -2.89 4.67
CA MET A 120 -4.30 -2.89 4.21
C MET A 120 -5.10 -1.76 4.84
N ARG A 121 -4.97 -1.55 6.16
CA ARG A 121 -5.62 -0.43 6.86
C ARG A 121 -5.18 0.92 6.33
N GLY A 122 -3.91 1.07 5.94
CA GLY A 122 -3.40 2.27 5.28
C GLY A 122 -4.14 2.62 3.99
N PHE A 123 -4.63 1.62 3.26
CA PHE A 123 -5.46 1.78 2.05
C PHE A 123 -6.98 1.75 2.33
N ARG A 124 -7.39 1.79 3.61
CA ARG A 124 -8.79 1.65 4.07
C ARG A 124 -9.45 0.33 3.69
N TYR A 125 -8.69 -0.75 3.70
CA TYR A 125 -9.21 -2.11 3.62
C TYR A 125 -9.02 -2.83 4.95
N ASP A 126 -10.07 -3.46 5.44
CA ASP A 126 -10.01 -4.31 6.62
C ASP A 126 -9.60 -5.74 6.25
N TRP A 127 -9.10 -6.47 7.25
CA TRP A 127 -8.76 -7.88 7.09
C TRP A 127 -10.05 -8.71 6.81
N PRO A 128 -10.15 -9.41 5.67
CA PRO A 128 -11.41 -10.06 5.29
C PRO A 128 -11.81 -11.19 6.25
N PRO A 129 -13.13 -11.43 6.47
CA PRO A 129 -13.62 -12.51 7.32
C PRO A 129 -13.30 -13.91 6.77
N VAL A 130 -12.98 -14.01 5.47
CA VAL A 130 -12.52 -15.25 4.83
C VAL A 130 -11.08 -15.60 5.20
N MET A 131 -10.30 -14.62 5.66
CA MET A 131 -8.93 -14.81 6.14
C MET A 131 -8.84 -14.73 7.66
N ASP A 132 -9.95 -14.73 8.39
CA ASP A 132 -9.92 -14.65 9.85
C ASP A 132 -9.17 -15.84 10.46
N CYS A 133 -8.09 -15.56 11.17
CA CYS A 133 -7.17 -16.57 11.67
C CYS A 133 -7.80 -17.50 12.71
N ALA A 134 -8.90 -17.09 13.36
CA ALA A 134 -9.65 -17.94 14.29
C ALA A 134 -10.30 -19.16 13.60
N ARG A 135 -10.43 -19.15 12.28
CA ARG A 135 -11.03 -20.25 11.50
C ARG A 135 -10.05 -21.37 11.18
N PHE A 136 -8.76 -21.13 11.35
CA PHE A 136 -7.71 -22.08 10.96
C PHE A 136 -7.24 -22.92 12.14
N PRO A 137 -6.93 -24.20 11.92
CA PRO A 137 -6.48 -25.09 12.98
C PRO A 137 -5.03 -24.82 13.38
N GLU A 138 -4.71 -25.20 14.62
CA GLU A 138 -3.36 -25.16 15.19
C GLU A 138 -2.82 -26.57 15.48
N ASP A 139 -3.70 -27.50 15.87
CA ASP A 139 -3.34 -28.87 16.30
C ASP A 139 -3.64 -29.97 15.25
N SER A 140 -4.22 -29.64 14.09
CA SER A 140 -4.48 -30.60 13.01
C SER A 140 -3.48 -30.44 11.86
N LEU A 141 -3.39 -31.43 10.96
CA LEU A 141 -2.58 -31.31 9.74
C LEU A 141 -2.97 -30.03 8.98
N CYS A 142 -2.00 -29.17 8.71
CA CYS A 142 -2.19 -27.87 8.06
C CYS A 142 -0.89 -27.43 7.37
N ILE A 143 -0.99 -26.43 6.49
CA ILE A 143 0.16 -25.90 5.74
C ILE A 143 0.86 -24.81 6.55
N SER A 144 2.16 -24.97 6.79
CA SER A 144 3.01 -23.99 7.47
C SER A 144 4.24 -23.61 6.65
N GLU A 145 4.75 -22.42 6.94
CA GLU A 145 6.17 -22.21 7.27
C GLU A 145 7.13 -23.42 7.27
N ASN A 146 7.98 -23.65 6.26
CA ASN A 146 9.20 -24.44 6.48
C ASN A 146 10.18 -23.60 7.29
N LYS A 147 9.97 -23.54 8.61
CA LYS A 147 10.94 -22.97 9.54
C LYS A 147 12.11 -23.95 9.65
N THR A 148 13.10 -23.84 8.77
CA THR A 148 14.47 -24.06 9.24
C THR A 148 14.64 -23.13 10.43
N GLU A 149 15.08 -23.66 11.57
CA GLU A 149 15.43 -22.90 12.78
C GLU A 149 16.41 -21.79 12.44
N GLN A 150 15.88 -20.65 12.00
CA GLN A 150 16.54 -19.37 12.08
C GLN A 150 15.87 -18.73 13.27
N THR A 151 16.60 -18.66 14.38
CA THR A 151 16.51 -17.55 15.34
C THR A 151 15.95 -16.30 14.64
N PRO A 152 14.99 -15.57 15.22
CA PRO A 152 14.42 -14.39 14.59
C PRO A 152 15.57 -13.46 14.20
N LYS A 153 15.95 -13.50 12.93
CA LYS A 153 16.78 -12.46 12.36
C LYS A 153 15.76 -11.37 12.15
N GLU A 154 15.58 -10.54 13.19
CA GLU A 154 14.94 -9.25 13.02
C GLU A 154 15.43 -8.69 11.68
N PRO A 155 14.54 -8.29 10.77
CA PRO A 155 14.97 -7.58 9.58
C PRO A 155 15.69 -6.32 10.07
N SER A 156 17.01 -6.39 10.19
CA SER A 156 17.84 -5.29 10.66
C SER A 156 17.77 -4.25 9.58
N PHE A 157 16.86 -3.29 9.75
CA PHE A 157 16.69 -2.22 8.79
C PHE A 157 18.01 -1.47 8.68
N THR A 158 18.57 -1.46 7.47
CA THR A 158 19.81 -0.75 7.15
C THR A 158 19.45 0.43 6.28
N CYS A 159 19.96 1.62 6.61
CA CYS A 159 19.65 2.82 5.85
C CYS A 159 20.09 2.66 4.38
N PRO A 160 19.18 2.84 3.40
CA PRO A 160 19.52 2.82 1.99
C PRO A 160 20.57 3.88 1.65
N ALA A 161 21.47 3.60 0.70
CA ALA A 161 22.55 4.52 0.34
C ALA A 161 22.07 5.92 -0.08
N HIS A 162 20.90 6.02 -0.71
CA HIS A 162 20.29 7.28 -1.16
C HIS A 162 19.62 8.09 -0.04
N MET A 163 19.52 7.53 1.16
CA MET A 163 18.98 8.18 2.37
C MET A 163 20.05 8.32 3.47
N ARG A 164 21.32 8.18 3.11
CA ARG A 164 22.41 8.33 4.08
C ARG A 164 22.84 9.78 4.15
N VAL A 165 22.82 10.35 5.35
CA VAL A 165 23.28 11.72 5.59
C VAL A 165 24.69 11.75 6.18
N PRO A 166 25.43 12.86 6.08
CA PRO A 166 26.74 12.98 6.72
C PRO A 166 26.65 12.82 8.25
N PRO A 167 27.64 12.17 8.90
CA PRO A 167 27.62 11.91 10.34
C PRO A 167 27.73 13.17 11.22
N SER A 168 27.98 14.34 10.62
CA SER A 168 28.06 15.63 11.31
C SER A 168 26.75 16.07 11.95
N PHE A 169 25.62 15.53 11.49
CA PHE A 169 24.30 15.99 11.92
C PHE A 169 23.68 15.18 13.08
N ASP A 170 24.34 14.10 13.56
CA ASP A 170 23.88 13.19 14.64
C ASP A 170 22.38 12.80 14.53
N PHE A 171 21.90 12.61 13.30
CA PHE A 171 20.51 12.22 13.06
C PHE A 171 20.32 10.77 13.48
N ARG A 172 19.37 10.51 14.38
CA ARG A 172 19.04 9.17 14.87
C ARG A 172 17.56 8.93 14.76
N ILE A 173 17.17 7.94 13.96
CA ILE A 173 15.79 7.46 13.92
C ILE A 173 15.64 6.30 14.89
N ARG A 174 14.58 6.34 15.71
CA ARG A 174 14.21 5.26 16.62
C ARG A 174 13.02 4.51 16.03
N MET A 175 13.22 3.23 15.77
CA MET A 175 12.14 2.34 15.31
C MET A 175 11.39 1.73 16.48
N GLU A 176 10.17 1.25 16.21
CA GLU A 176 9.29 0.60 17.20
C GLU A 176 9.90 -0.70 17.78
N GLY A 177 10.89 -1.29 17.09
CA GLY A 177 11.69 -2.43 17.58
C GLY A 177 12.88 -2.07 18.47
N GLY A 178 13.00 -0.82 18.95
CA GLY A 178 14.14 -0.37 19.78
C GLY A 178 15.46 -0.20 19.04
N GLN A 179 15.51 -0.52 17.74
CA GLN A 179 16.66 -0.30 16.86
C GLN A 179 16.85 1.21 16.60
N VAL A 180 18.06 1.71 16.86
CA VAL A 180 18.46 3.09 16.56
C VAL A 180 19.38 3.08 15.34
N ILE A 181 18.95 3.71 14.25
CA ILE A 181 19.79 3.84 13.05
C ILE A 181 20.38 5.25 13.02
N PRO A 182 21.71 5.39 13.10
CA PRO A 182 22.38 6.67 12.90
C PRO A 182 22.43 7.03 11.42
N ASP A 183 22.49 8.32 11.14
CA ASP A 183 22.79 8.90 9.83
C ASP A 183 21.81 8.52 8.71
N CYS A 184 20.54 8.31 9.07
CA CYS A 184 19.48 8.00 8.12
C CYS A 184 18.48 9.15 8.02
N GLY A 185 18.36 9.73 6.83
CA GLY A 185 17.50 10.89 6.55
C GLY A 185 17.53 11.29 5.08
N ILE A 186 16.69 12.26 4.72
CA ILE A 186 16.68 12.79 3.36
C ILE A 186 17.93 13.67 3.18
N PRO A 187 18.82 13.39 2.21
CA PRO A 187 20.01 14.21 2.01
C PRO A 187 19.65 15.60 1.49
N CYS A 188 20.35 16.62 1.99
CA CYS A 188 20.17 18.02 1.59
C CYS A 188 20.46 18.22 0.09
N ASN A 189 21.42 17.46 -0.44
CA ASN A 189 21.78 17.46 -1.85
C ASN A 189 21.31 16.15 -2.51
N GLU A 190 20.85 16.28 -3.75
CA GLU A 190 20.53 15.20 -4.73
C GLU A 190 19.15 14.52 -4.67
N PHE A 191 18.32 14.71 -3.65
CA PHE A 191 17.05 13.96 -3.57
C PHE A 191 16.02 14.28 -4.68
N LEU A 192 15.80 15.56 -4.98
CA LEU A 192 14.77 16.00 -5.96
C LEU A 192 15.33 16.43 -7.33
N PHE A 193 16.62 16.79 -7.38
CA PHE A 193 17.28 17.25 -8.60
C PHE A 193 18.69 16.65 -8.66
N SER A 194 18.80 15.43 -9.19
CA SER A 194 20.10 14.75 -9.35
C SER A 194 21.04 15.54 -10.27
N ASP A 195 20.49 16.34 -11.19
CA ASP A 195 21.28 17.13 -12.10
C ASP A 195 21.71 18.49 -11.50
N SER A 196 23.02 18.67 -11.39
CA SER A 196 23.65 19.91 -10.93
C SER A 196 23.36 21.10 -11.87
N SER A 197 23.11 20.85 -13.16
CA SER A 197 22.83 21.90 -14.14
C SER A 197 21.46 22.54 -13.93
N SER A 198 20.45 21.72 -13.63
CA SER A 198 19.08 22.14 -13.33
C SER A 198 19.00 23.03 -12.09
N ARG A 199 19.71 22.68 -11.00
CA ARG A 199 19.80 23.53 -9.80
C ARG A 199 20.45 24.88 -10.07
N ARG A 200 21.51 24.88 -10.88
CA ARG A 200 22.22 26.11 -11.25
C ARG A 200 21.33 27.03 -12.09
N PHE A 201 20.57 26.46 -13.03
CA PHE A 201 19.60 27.21 -13.83
C PHE A 201 18.55 27.87 -12.95
N SER A 202 17.90 27.12 -12.04
CA SER A 202 16.88 27.68 -11.14
C SER A 202 17.43 28.78 -10.24
N ARG A 203 18.64 28.60 -9.67
CA ARG A 203 19.29 29.65 -8.86
C ARG A 203 19.59 30.91 -9.65
N LEU A 204 20.15 30.78 -10.85
CA LEU A 204 20.44 31.94 -11.72
C LEU A 204 19.16 32.63 -12.16
N TRP A 205 18.13 31.87 -12.49
CA TRP A 205 16.84 32.40 -12.89
C TRP A 205 16.18 33.20 -11.75
N ILE A 206 16.04 32.59 -10.57
CA ILE A 206 15.46 33.25 -9.39
C ILE A 206 16.30 34.46 -8.98
N GLY A 207 17.63 34.34 -9.00
CA GLY A 207 18.53 35.46 -8.71
C GLY A 207 18.35 36.64 -9.66
N LEU A 208 18.27 36.38 -10.98
CA LEU A 208 18.08 37.43 -11.98
C LEU A 208 16.76 38.18 -11.78
N TRP A 209 15.64 37.44 -11.62
CA TRP A 209 14.33 38.05 -11.43
C TRP A 209 14.21 38.77 -10.08
N SER A 210 14.86 38.26 -9.04
CA SER A 210 14.90 38.90 -7.74
C SER A 210 15.68 40.21 -7.76
N CYS A 211 16.83 40.26 -8.45
CA CYS A 211 17.61 41.48 -8.61
C CYS A 211 16.84 42.56 -9.39
N LEU A 212 16.18 42.17 -10.48
CA LEU A 212 15.33 43.09 -11.26
C LEU A 212 14.15 43.63 -10.41
N CYS A 213 13.52 42.77 -9.60
CA CYS A 213 12.46 43.16 -8.68
C CYS A 213 12.97 44.08 -7.56
N ALA A 214 14.14 43.80 -6.98
CA ALA A 214 14.75 44.64 -5.96
C ALA A 214 15.09 46.03 -6.52
N ALA A 215 15.65 46.12 -7.73
CA ALA A 215 15.97 47.40 -8.36
C ALA A 215 14.72 48.25 -8.65
N SER A 216 13.67 47.63 -9.19
CA SER A 216 12.42 48.35 -9.51
C SER A 216 11.69 48.82 -8.24
N THR A 217 11.55 47.95 -7.25
CA THR A 217 10.88 48.28 -5.97
C THR A 217 11.68 49.29 -5.15
N LEU A 218 13.02 49.21 -5.14
CA LEU A 218 13.89 50.20 -4.49
C LEU A 218 13.72 51.58 -5.14
N PHE A 219 13.68 51.64 -6.48
CA PHE A 219 13.44 52.90 -7.18
C PHE A 219 12.06 53.48 -6.82
N THR A 220 11.01 52.66 -6.75
CA THR A 220 9.66 53.10 -6.36
C THR A 220 9.61 53.63 -4.92
N VAL A 221 10.23 52.92 -3.97
CA VAL A 221 10.28 53.33 -2.57
C VAL A 221 11.12 54.60 -2.40
N LEU A 222 12.28 54.71 -3.06
CA LEU A 222 13.12 55.91 -3.01
C LEU A 222 12.41 57.14 -3.59
N THR A 223 11.72 56.97 -4.72
CA THR A 223 10.95 58.07 -5.34
C THR A 223 9.86 58.58 -4.40
N PHE A 224 9.18 57.67 -3.70
CA PHE A 224 8.20 58.06 -2.67
C PHE A 224 8.83 58.77 -1.47
N LEU A 225 9.99 58.30 -0.99
CA LEU A 225 10.67 58.93 0.15
C LEU A 225 11.15 60.35 -0.18
N ILE A 226 11.49 60.62 -1.45
CA ILE A 226 11.88 61.96 -1.91
C ILE A 226 10.66 62.89 -2.02
N ASP A 227 9.53 62.42 -2.55
CA ASP A 227 8.32 63.23 -2.74
C ASP A 227 7.07 62.57 -2.13
N MET A 228 7.06 62.47 -0.80
CA MET A 228 5.92 61.97 -0.02
C MET A 228 4.63 62.82 -0.15
N PRO A 229 4.66 64.17 -0.21
CA PRO A 229 3.43 64.96 -0.20
C PRO A 229 2.63 64.86 -1.51
N ARG A 230 3.26 64.44 -2.61
CA ARG A 230 2.61 64.19 -3.90
C ARG A 230 1.55 63.09 -3.82
N PHE A 231 1.77 62.07 -2.98
CA PHE A 231 0.96 60.84 -3.00
C PHE A 231 -0.16 60.87 -1.94
N GLN A 232 -1.38 61.26 -2.34
CA GLN A 232 -2.56 61.30 -1.46
C GLN A 232 -3.35 59.97 -1.55
N TYR A 233 -4.35 59.74 -0.70
CA TYR A 233 -5.23 58.56 -0.89
C TYR A 233 -5.98 58.73 -2.23
N PRO A 234 -5.93 57.79 -3.21
CA PRO A 234 -5.92 56.32 -3.07
C PRO A 234 -4.62 55.58 -3.44
N GLU A 235 -3.49 56.26 -3.67
CA GLU A 235 -2.23 55.68 -4.22
C GLU A 235 -1.26 55.13 -3.15
N ARG A 236 -1.44 55.51 -1.87
CA ARG A 236 -0.61 55.06 -0.74
C ARG A 236 -0.52 53.53 -0.54
N PRO A 237 -1.57 52.71 -0.76
CA PRO A 237 -1.48 51.25 -0.61
C PRO A 237 -0.45 50.58 -1.54
N ILE A 238 -0.21 51.14 -2.73
CA ILE A 238 0.76 50.60 -3.71
C ILE A 238 2.19 50.63 -3.15
N ILE A 239 2.47 51.58 -2.28
CA ILE A 239 3.80 51.86 -1.72
C ILE A 239 4.13 50.89 -0.58
N PHE A 240 3.14 50.56 0.24
CA PHE A 240 3.29 49.49 1.23
C PHE A 240 3.49 48.13 0.56
N LEU A 241 2.80 47.89 -0.56
CA LEU A 241 2.98 46.68 -1.34
C LEU A 241 4.39 46.59 -1.96
N SER A 242 4.90 47.68 -2.53
CA SER A 242 6.26 47.72 -3.09
C SER A 242 7.35 47.57 -2.01
N ALA A 243 7.14 48.14 -0.82
CA ALA A 243 8.04 47.95 0.33
C ALA A 243 8.08 46.49 0.80
N CYS A 244 6.94 45.79 0.85
CA CYS A 244 6.91 44.35 1.16
C CYS A 244 7.67 43.53 0.12
N TYR A 245 7.46 43.82 -1.17
CA TYR A 245 8.19 43.14 -2.25
C TYR A 245 9.69 43.42 -2.22
N LEU A 246 10.12 44.61 -1.79
CA LEU A 246 11.53 44.94 -1.60
C LEU A 246 12.17 44.04 -0.52
N VAL A 247 11.51 43.85 0.62
CA VAL A 247 12.02 42.97 1.69
C VAL A 247 12.15 41.52 1.20
N VAL A 248 11.13 41.01 0.51
CA VAL A 248 11.16 39.65 -0.08
C VAL A 248 12.30 39.54 -1.10
N ALA A 249 12.42 40.49 -2.03
CA ALA A 249 13.48 40.46 -3.03
C ALA A 249 14.88 40.51 -2.39
N LEU A 250 15.08 41.30 -1.32
CA LEU A 250 16.34 41.35 -0.59
C LEU A 250 16.70 40.01 0.06
N THR A 251 15.73 39.27 0.61
CA THR A 251 16.00 37.93 1.18
C THR A 251 16.49 36.94 0.13
N TYR A 252 15.88 36.93 -1.07
CA TYR A 252 16.32 36.08 -2.17
C TYR A 252 17.70 36.50 -2.73
N VAL A 253 17.99 37.80 -2.81
CA VAL A 253 19.31 38.32 -3.21
C VAL A 253 20.37 37.94 -2.17
N ALA A 254 20.08 38.08 -0.87
CA ALA A 254 20.98 37.69 0.20
C ALA A 254 21.30 36.19 0.15
N GLY A 255 20.28 35.33 -0.04
CA GLY A 255 20.48 33.89 -0.22
C GLY A 255 21.33 33.55 -1.46
N PHE A 256 21.18 34.31 -2.56
CA PHE A 256 22.01 34.13 -3.75
C PHE A 256 23.47 34.52 -3.51
N ILE A 257 23.73 35.61 -2.78
CA ILE A 257 25.09 36.09 -2.46
C ILE A 257 25.80 35.17 -1.46
N LEU A 258 25.08 34.71 -0.42
CA LEU A 258 25.64 33.85 0.61
C LEU A 258 25.96 32.43 0.11
N ASN A 259 25.55 32.09 -1.11
CA ASN A 259 25.85 30.84 -1.80
C ASN A 259 25.66 29.63 -0.88
N ASP A 260 24.51 29.59 -0.17
CA ASP A 260 24.12 28.46 0.66
C ASP A 260 24.19 27.18 -0.19
N LYS A 261 25.15 26.33 0.17
CA LYS A 261 25.46 25.07 -0.50
C LYS A 261 24.68 23.91 0.09
#